data_AF-M1MJD3-F1
#
_entry.id   AF-M1MJD3-F1
#
_cell.length_a   1.000
_cell.length_b   1.000
_cell.length_c   1.000
_cell.angle_alpha   90.00
_cell.angle_beta   90.00
_cell.angle_gamma   90.00
#
_symmetry.space_group_name_H-M   'P 1'
#
loop_
_entity.id
_entity.type
_entity.pdbx_description
1 polymer ?
#
loop_
_entity_poly.entity_id
_entity_poly.type
_entity_poly.pdbx_seq_one_letter_code
_entity_poly.pdbx_strand_id
1 'polypeptide(L)'
;MEYISAKEFLKQPKEVQKVFIDWWKCDTGDLFTFDGVDDRDLNILQTIGSENQATMTKANKDESRIPLFVEGQLRKFIEDRAGSKLAIIEFDYDHYNIVLRSNNKAYITEEYDLLQAHWKVALEIAKEKVQVWKE
;
A
#
# COMPACT_ATOMS: atom_id res chain seq x y z
N MET A 1 -15.20 -0.51 5.82
CA MET A 1 -14.12 -0.23 4.86
C MET A 1 -12.87 -0.83 5.46
N GLU A 2 -12.27 -1.78 4.76
CA GLU A 2 -11.08 -2.49 5.22
C GLU A 2 -9.83 -1.78 4.69
N TYR A 3 -8.78 -1.75 5.51
CA TYR A 3 -7.53 -1.07 5.20
C TYR A 3 -6.37 -1.74 5.93
N ILE A 4 -5.15 -1.57 5.39
CA ILE A 4 -3.93 -2.01 6.06
C ILE A 4 -3.68 -1.10 7.25
N SER A 5 -3.65 -1.69 8.44
CA SER A 5 -3.41 -0.96 9.68
C SER A 5 -2.01 -0.32 9.68
N ALA A 6 -1.87 0.83 10.37
CA ALA A 6 -0.57 1.47 10.53
C ALA A 6 0.46 0.55 11.20
N LYS A 7 0.03 -0.29 12.15
CA LYS A 7 0.90 -1.31 12.76
C LYS A 7 1.44 -2.29 11.73
N GLU A 8 0.60 -2.76 10.81
CA GLU A 8 1.03 -3.67 9.74
C GLU A 8 1.98 -2.99 8.75
N PHE A 9 1.71 -1.73 8.41
CA PHE A 9 2.59 -0.92 7.58
C PHE A 9 3.97 -0.70 8.23
N LEU A 10 4.00 -0.37 9.53
CA LEU A 10 5.21 -0.06 10.28
C LEU A 10 6.11 -1.28 10.55
N LYS A 11 5.60 -2.51 10.44
CA LYS A 11 6.42 -3.75 10.50
C LYS A 11 7.42 -3.84 9.35
N GLN A 12 7.20 -3.13 8.24
CA GLN A 12 8.07 -3.20 7.07
C GLN A 12 9.36 -2.40 7.27
N PRO A 13 10.48 -2.75 6.60
CA PRO A 13 11.69 -1.94 6.62
C PRO A 13 11.44 -0.48 6.17
N LYS A 14 12.20 0.48 6.69
CA LYS A 14 12.00 1.92 6.40
C LYS A 14 12.13 2.23 4.91
N GLU A 15 12.98 1.53 4.18
CA GLU A 15 13.15 1.66 2.73
C GLU A 15 11.90 1.19 1.98
N VAL A 16 11.27 0.10 2.44
CA VAL A 16 10.02 -0.41 1.87
C VAL A 16 8.87 0.56 2.18
N GLN A 17 8.77 1.05 3.42
CA GLN A 17 7.80 2.09 3.79
C GLN A 17 7.93 3.32 2.88
N LYS A 18 9.18 3.75 2.62
CA LYS A 18 9.46 4.89 1.75
C LYS A 18 8.95 4.71 0.33
N VAL A 19 9.04 3.51 -0.25
CA VAL A 19 8.51 3.24 -1.61
C VAL A 19 7.01 3.54 -1.71
N PHE A 20 6.25 3.23 -0.66
CA PHE A 20 4.82 3.52 -0.57
C PHE A 20 4.54 5.00 -0.32
N ILE A 21 5.24 5.62 0.64
CA ILE A 21 5.09 7.05 0.97
C ILE A 21 5.43 7.91 -0.25
N ASP A 22 6.50 7.58 -0.97
CA ASP A 22 6.93 8.28 -2.18
C ASP A 22 5.89 8.14 -3.31
N TRP A 23 5.31 6.94 -3.47
CA TRP A 23 4.25 6.70 -4.46
C TRP A 23 2.93 7.40 -4.10
N TRP A 24 2.58 7.44 -2.82
CA TRP A 24 1.30 7.93 -2.36
C TRP A 24 1.12 9.42 -2.71
N LYS A 25 0.24 9.66 -3.69
CA LYS A 25 -0.23 10.98 -4.09
C LYS A 25 -1.48 11.28 -3.29
N CYS A 26 -1.31 11.83 -2.08
CA CYS A 26 -2.40 12.17 -1.18
C CYS A 26 -3.51 12.91 -1.92
N ASP A 27 -4.73 12.39 -1.85
CA ASP A 27 -5.91 12.96 -2.49
C ASP A 27 -7.11 12.99 -1.53
N THR A 28 -8.11 13.80 -1.85
CA THR A 28 -9.35 13.90 -1.07
C THR A 28 -10.03 12.54 -1.00
N GLY A 29 -10.40 12.13 0.21
CA GLY A 29 -10.96 10.82 0.51
C GLY A 29 -9.94 9.76 0.95
N ASP A 30 -8.63 10.01 0.81
CA ASP A 30 -7.62 9.08 1.31
C ASP A 30 -7.64 8.98 2.84
N LEU A 31 -7.40 7.76 3.33
CA LEU A 31 -7.28 7.46 4.75
C LEU A 31 -5.83 7.55 5.21
N PHE A 32 -5.63 8.10 6.40
CA PHE A 32 -4.33 8.18 7.02
C PHE A 32 -4.44 8.19 8.55
N THR A 33 -3.32 7.96 9.21
CA THR A 33 -3.15 8.19 10.63
C THR A 33 -1.83 8.92 10.90
N PHE A 34 -1.59 9.28 12.16
CA PHE A 34 -0.36 9.91 12.57
C PHE A 34 0.58 8.90 13.23
N ASP A 35 1.86 8.96 12.87
CA ASP A 35 2.96 8.38 13.63
C ASP A 35 3.17 9.26 14.87
N GLY A 36 2.30 9.09 15.87
CA GLY A 36 2.32 9.86 17.12
C GLY A 36 3.30 9.28 18.14
N VAL A 37 3.56 10.05 19.20
CA VAL A 37 4.46 9.65 20.31
C VAL A 37 3.86 8.48 21.15
N ASP A 38 2.57 8.19 20.98
CA ASP A 38 1.83 7.15 21.71
C ASP A 38 1.11 6.20 20.74
N ASP A 39 1.16 4.89 21.00
CA ASP A 39 0.45 3.84 20.27
C ASP A 39 -1.07 4.08 20.14
N ARG A 40 -1.65 4.92 21.00
CA ARG A 40 -3.06 5.35 20.91
C ARG A 40 -3.35 6.14 19.63
N ASP A 41 -2.38 6.88 19.11
CA ASP A 41 -2.55 7.72 17.92
C ASP A 41 -2.60 6.89 16.63
N LEU A 42 -1.94 5.72 16.58
CA LEU A 42 -1.97 4.79 15.43
C LEU A 42 -3.36 4.21 15.13
N ASN A 43 -4.30 4.32 16.08
CA ASN A 43 -5.68 3.86 15.92
C ASN A 43 -6.64 4.99 15.50
N ILE A 44 -6.15 6.23 15.39
CA ILE A 44 -6.98 7.36 14.96
C ILE A 44 -7.08 7.33 13.43
N LEU A 45 -8.26 6.98 12.94
CA LEU A 45 -8.59 7.01 11.52
C LEU A 45 -8.92 8.43 11.09
N GLN A 46 -8.14 8.99 10.17
CA GLN A 46 -8.40 10.29 9.56
C GLN A 46 -8.64 10.17 8.06
N THR A 47 -9.36 11.16 7.52
CA THR A 47 -9.61 11.31 6.09
C THR A 47 -9.04 12.64 5.62
N ILE A 48 -8.58 12.68 4.37
CA ILE A 48 -8.30 13.93 3.68
C ILE A 48 -9.62 14.51 3.17
N GLY A 49 -10.15 15.53 3.83
CA GLY A 49 -11.43 16.16 3.52
C GLY A 49 -11.36 17.35 2.57
N SER A 50 -10.16 17.81 2.18
CA SER A 50 -10.00 18.95 1.25
C SER A 50 -8.67 18.91 0.49
N GLU A 51 -8.61 19.60 -0.64
CA GLU A 51 -7.38 19.78 -1.43
C GLU A 51 -6.28 20.50 -0.65
N ASN A 52 -6.64 21.44 0.22
CA ASN A 52 -5.68 22.10 1.12
C ASN A 52 -5.05 21.10 2.09
N GLN A 53 -5.88 20.22 2.68
CA GLN A 53 -5.37 19.15 3.52
C GLN A 53 -4.52 18.18 2.72
N ALA A 54 -4.91 17.80 1.50
CA ALA A 54 -4.10 16.95 0.61
C ALA A 54 -2.72 17.56 0.34
N THR A 55 -2.67 18.87 0.07
CA THR A 55 -1.44 19.62 -0.17
C THR A 55 -0.54 19.64 1.06
N MET A 56 -1.11 19.92 2.25
CA MET A 56 -0.36 19.85 3.51
C MET A 56 0.11 18.42 3.82
N THR A 57 -0.74 17.42 3.58
CA THR A 57 -0.45 15.99 3.74
C THR A 57 0.77 15.61 2.92
N LYS A 58 0.76 15.98 1.64
CA LYS A 58 1.87 15.75 0.71
C LYS A 58 3.16 16.44 1.14
N ALA A 59 3.08 17.66 1.66
CA ALA A 59 4.25 18.42 2.11
C ALA A 59 4.97 17.78 3.30
N ASN A 60 4.22 17.15 4.23
CA ASN A 60 4.80 16.55 5.44
C ASN A 60 4.58 15.03 5.53
N LYS A 61 4.50 14.35 4.38
CA LYS A 61 4.25 12.90 4.34
C LYS A 61 5.38 12.07 4.96
N ASP A 62 6.60 12.62 4.99
CA ASP A 62 7.78 11.99 5.59
C ASP A 62 7.92 12.27 7.10
N GLU A 63 7.11 13.16 7.68
CA GLU A 63 7.32 13.65 9.05
C GLU A 63 6.48 12.91 10.10
N SER A 64 5.27 12.46 9.76
CA SER A 64 4.38 11.79 10.73
C SER A 64 3.10 11.20 10.12
N ARG A 65 2.96 11.09 8.80
CA ARG A 65 1.69 10.64 8.20
C ARG A 65 1.81 9.25 7.61
N ILE A 66 1.02 8.32 8.15
CA ILE A 66 0.99 6.93 7.70
C ILE A 66 -0.26 6.72 6.84
N PRO A 67 -0.12 6.39 5.55
CA PRO A 67 -1.27 6.03 4.73
C PRO A 67 -1.93 4.74 5.23
N LEU A 68 -3.25 4.72 5.22
CA LEU A 68 -4.05 3.53 5.54
C LEU A 68 -4.63 2.99 4.24
N PHE A 69 -3.84 2.16 3.55
CA PHE A 69 -4.16 1.72 2.20
C PHE A 69 -5.37 0.79 2.15
N VAL A 70 -6.28 1.08 1.24
CA VAL A 70 -7.39 0.19 0.85
C VAL A 70 -7.09 -0.53 -0.45
N GLU A 71 -7.89 -1.56 -0.76
CA GLU A 71 -7.71 -2.40 -1.95
C GLU A 71 -7.50 -1.58 -3.24
N GLY A 72 -8.33 -0.57 -3.46
CA GLY A 72 -8.25 0.27 -4.66
C GLY A 72 -6.93 1.00 -4.82
N GLN A 73 -6.31 1.43 -3.70
CA GLN A 73 -5.01 2.09 -3.71
C GLN A 73 -3.89 1.06 -3.90
N LEU A 74 -3.94 -0.10 -3.21
CA LEU A 74 -2.95 -1.17 -3.40
C LEU A 74 -2.94 -1.70 -4.83
N ARG A 75 -4.13 -1.92 -5.43
CA ARG A 75 -4.25 -2.29 -6.84
C ARG A 75 -3.59 -1.27 -7.74
N LYS A 76 -3.87 0.03 -7.56
CA LYS A 76 -3.24 1.10 -8.34
C LYS A 76 -1.72 1.11 -8.17
N PHE A 77 -1.22 0.94 -6.94
CA PHE A 77 0.21 0.84 -6.69
C PHE A 77 0.85 -0.29 -7.48
N ILE A 78 0.26 -1.49 -7.42
CA ILE A 78 0.76 -2.67 -8.14
C ILE A 78 0.78 -2.41 -9.65
N GLU A 79 -0.33 -1.88 -10.21
CA GLU A 79 -0.42 -1.58 -11.63
C GLU A 79 0.62 -0.55 -12.09
N ASP A 80 0.77 0.54 -11.33
CA ASP A 80 1.72 1.62 -11.63
C ASP A 80 3.17 1.13 -11.57
N ARG A 81 3.52 0.35 -10.54
CA ARG A 81 4.89 -0.11 -10.31
C ARG A 81 5.31 -1.22 -11.25
N ALA A 82 4.37 -2.06 -11.66
CA ALA A 82 4.61 -3.12 -12.62
C ALA A 82 4.46 -2.67 -14.09
N GLY A 83 3.84 -1.51 -14.33
CA GLY A 83 3.53 -1.02 -15.68
C GLY A 83 2.51 -1.88 -16.41
N SER A 84 1.62 -2.56 -15.67
CA SER A 84 0.76 -3.61 -16.20
C SER A 84 -0.58 -3.67 -15.48
N LYS A 85 -1.65 -4.10 -16.17
CA LYS A 85 -2.94 -4.33 -15.52
C LYS A 85 -2.94 -5.60 -14.66
N LEU A 86 -3.54 -5.47 -13.48
CA LEU A 86 -3.71 -6.56 -12.53
C LEU A 86 -4.93 -7.40 -12.94
N ALA A 87 -4.77 -8.71 -12.89
CA ALA A 87 -5.83 -9.70 -12.96
C ALA A 87 -5.82 -10.52 -11.68
N ILE A 88 -7.01 -10.73 -11.10
CA ILE A 88 -7.19 -11.62 -9.96
C ILE A 88 -7.71 -12.93 -10.53
N ILE A 89 -7.06 -14.04 -10.18
CA ILE A 89 -7.47 -15.37 -10.60
C ILE A 89 -7.55 -16.22 -9.33
N GLU A 90 -8.66 -16.93 -9.15
CA GLU A 90 -8.81 -17.91 -8.08
C GLU A 90 -8.47 -19.28 -8.68
N PHE A 91 -7.42 -19.94 -8.18
CA PHE A 91 -7.13 -21.34 -8.51
C PHE A 91 -7.22 -22.15 -7.21
N ASP A 92 -7.85 -23.33 -7.29
CA ASP A 92 -7.97 -24.30 -6.19
C ASP A 92 -8.70 -23.79 -4.92
N TYR A 93 -9.79 -23.06 -5.13
CA TYR A 93 -10.93 -22.87 -4.21
C TYR A 93 -10.73 -22.18 -2.86
N ASP A 94 -9.51 -21.77 -2.49
CA ASP A 94 -9.30 -21.21 -1.14
C ASP A 94 -8.40 -19.95 -1.06
N HIS A 95 -7.64 -19.58 -2.10
CA HIS A 95 -6.73 -18.41 -2.02
C HIS A 95 -6.71 -17.57 -3.29
N TYR A 96 -6.28 -16.31 -3.15
CA TYR A 96 -6.15 -15.39 -4.28
C TYR A 96 -4.79 -15.50 -4.98
N ASN A 97 -4.80 -15.67 -6.30
CA ASN A 97 -3.63 -15.47 -7.15
C ASN A 97 -3.73 -14.13 -7.88
N ILE A 98 -2.67 -13.32 -7.82
CA ILE A 98 -2.60 -12.02 -8.48
C ILE A 98 -1.64 -12.13 -9.66
N VAL A 99 -2.17 -11.95 -10.86
CA VAL A 99 -1.43 -12.08 -12.11
C VAL A 99 -1.34 -10.73 -12.82
N LEU A 100 -0.15 -10.40 -13.32
CA LEU A 100 0.07 -9.20 -14.10
C LEU A 100 0.01 -9.49 -15.60
N ARG A 101 -0.99 -8.94 -16.30
CA ARG A 101 -1.34 -9.35 -17.67
C ARG A 101 -0.26 -9.11 -18.71
N SER A 102 0.46 -7.99 -18.67
CA SER A 102 1.47 -7.68 -19.71
C SER A 102 2.82 -8.35 -19.45
N ASN A 103 3.07 -8.78 -18.22
CA ASN A 103 4.35 -9.33 -17.81
C ASN A 103 4.29 -10.85 -17.60
N ASN A 104 3.08 -11.45 -17.66
CA ASN A 104 2.79 -12.85 -17.29
C ASN A 104 3.48 -13.30 -15.98
N LYS A 105 3.79 -12.34 -15.10
CA LYS A 105 4.35 -12.60 -13.78
C LYS A 105 3.17 -12.86 -12.85
N ALA A 106 3.13 -14.07 -12.33
CA ALA A 106 2.16 -14.48 -11.33
C ALA A 106 2.76 -14.29 -9.94
N TYR A 107 2.01 -13.64 -9.07
CA TYR A 107 2.26 -13.58 -7.64
C TYR A 107 1.24 -14.47 -6.96
N ILE A 108 1.72 -15.58 -6.42
CA ILE A 108 0.90 -16.57 -5.73
C ILE A 108 0.82 -16.15 -4.26
N THR A 109 -0.39 -15.99 -3.75
CA THR A 109 -0.61 -15.67 -2.34
C THR A 109 -1.37 -16.80 -1.67
N GLU A 110 -1.14 -17.01 -0.38
CA GLU A 110 -1.92 -17.97 0.43
C GLU A 110 -3.03 -17.23 1.20
N GLU A 111 -3.31 -15.99 0.79
CA GLU A 111 -4.25 -15.12 1.48
C GLU A 111 -5.67 -15.40 0.97
N TYR A 112 -6.56 -15.61 1.94
CA TYR A 112 -8.01 -15.78 1.73
C TYR A 112 -8.72 -14.43 1.63
N ASP A 113 -8.06 -13.36 2.07
CA ASP A 113 -8.55 -12.00 2.06
C ASP A 113 -7.93 -11.21 0.90
N LEU A 114 -8.76 -10.54 0.11
CA LEU A 114 -8.31 -9.86 -1.09
C LEU A 114 -7.41 -8.67 -0.77
N LEU A 115 -7.68 -7.96 0.33
CA LEU A 115 -6.86 -6.85 0.80
C LEU A 115 -5.47 -7.35 1.22
N GLN A 116 -5.38 -8.44 1.99
CA GLN A 116 -4.11 -9.07 2.35
C GLN A 116 -3.36 -9.59 1.12
N ALA A 117 -4.06 -10.19 0.15
CA ALA A 117 -3.45 -10.64 -1.10
C ALA A 117 -2.79 -9.47 -1.85
N HIS A 118 -3.52 -8.36 -2.03
CA HIS A 118 -2.96 -7.15 -2.63
C HIS A 118 -1.79 -6.60 -1.83
N TRP A 119 -1.88 -6.60 -0.49
CA TRP A 119 -0.81 -6.11 0.37
C TRP A 119 0.46 -6.93 0.22
N LYS A 120 0.36 -8.26 0.23
CA LYS A 120 1.49 -9.17 0.03
C LYS A 120 2.22 -8.89 -1.29
N VAL A 121 1.47 -8.78 -2.39
CA VAL A 121 2.05 -8.49 -3.71
C VAL A 121 2.65 -7.08 -3.78
N ALA A 122 1.98 -6.10 -3.19
CA ALA A 122 2.51 -4.75 -3.11
C ALA A 122 3.85 -4.71 -2.34
N LEU A 123 3.98 -5.48 -1.25
CA LEU A 123 5.23 -5.63 -0.50
C LEU A 123 6.33 -6.26 -1.33
N GLU A 124 6.05 -7.31 -2.08
CA GLU A 124 7.04 -7.96 -2.95
C GLU A 124 7.58 -6.99 -4.00
N ILE A 125 6.69 -6.26 -4.69
CA ILE A 125 7.07 -5.23 -5.66
C ILE A 125 7.89 -4.11 -5.00
N ALA A 126 7.50 -3.66 -3.81
CA ALA A 126 8.25 -2.63 -3.09
C ALA A 126 9.66 -3.10 -2.70
N LYS A 127 9.79 -4.35 -2.24
CA LYS A 127 11.09 -4.96 -1.90
C LYS A 127 12.00 -5.09 -3.12
N GLU A 128 11.47 -5.52 -4.27
CA GLU A 128 12.21 -5.59 -5.54
C GLU A 128 12.79 -4.22 -5.92
N LYS A 129 12.01 -3.13 -5.76
CA LYS A 129 12.50 -1.77 -6.03
C LYS A 129 13.65 -1.34 -5.12
N VAL A 130 13.60 -1.71 -3.84
CA VAL A 130 14.68 -1.41 -2.87
C VAL A 130 15.96 -2.16 -3.24
N GLN A 131 15.86 -3.40 -3.74
CA GLN A 131 17.03 -4.18 -4.17
C GLN A 131 17.73 -3.55 -5.38
N VAL A 132 16.97 -3.11 -6.38
CA VAL A 132 17.52 -2.43 -7.58
C VAL A 132 18.28 -1.14 -7.25
N TRP A 133 17.97 -0.47 -6.13
CA TRP A 133 18.69 0.76 -5.73
C TRP A 133 19.98 0.51 -4.95
N LYS A 134 20.24 -0.75 -4.55
CA LYS A 134 21.45 -1.14 -3.83
C LYS A 134 22.54 -1.71 -4.75
N GLU A 135 22.19 -2.00 -6.00
CA GLU A 135 23.09 -2.44 -7.09
C GLU A 135 23.55 -1.23 -7.93
#